data_AF-A0A086D401-F1
#
_entry.id   AF-A0A086D401-F1
#
_cell.length_a   1.000
_cell.length_b   1.000
_cell.length_c   1.000
_cell.angle_alpha   90.00
_cell.angle_beta   90.00
_cell.angle_gamma   90.00
#
_symmetry.space_group_name_H-M   'P 1'
#
loop_
_entity.id
_entity.type
_entity.pdbx_description
1 polymer ?
#
loop_
_entity_poly.entity_id
_entity_poly.type
_entity_poly.pdbx_seq_one_letter_code
_entity_poly.pdbx_strand_id
1 'polypeptide(L)'
;MIAMLISMVVAATAFAAETRAEPQPSQVFIQEIAFEGECPAVAPEFSTLTADDGQLLAQGCCKVCRKGKACGNSCISRNYTCHRPPGCACDG
;
A
#
# COMPACT_ATOMS: atom_id res chain seq x y z
N MET A 1 -46.80 14.71 -41.71
CA MET A 1 -46.91 13.42 -40.98
C MET A 1 -45.89 12.40 -41.45
N ILE A 2 -45.75 12.13 -42.76
CA ILE A 2 -44.78 11.14 -43.29
C ILE A 2 -43.33 11.45 -42.87
N ALA A 3 -42.90 12.71 -42.89
CA ALA A 3 -41.56 13.11 -42.46
C ALA A 3 -41.26 12.87 -40.97
N MET A 4 -42.27 12.93 -40.09
CA MET A 4 -42.09 12.64 -38.66
C MET A 4 -41.90 11.13 -38.40
N LEU A 5 -42.50 10.28 -39.24
CA LEU A 5 -42.36 8.83 -39.13
C LEU A 5 -40.95 8.37 -39.53
N ILE A 6 -40.32 9.01 -40.53
CA ILE A 6 -38.98 8.65 -41.00
C ILE A 6 -37.91 8.97 -39.93
N SER A 7 -38.06 10.09 -39.20
CA SER A 7 -37.13 10.45 -38.11
C SER A 7 -37.16 9.46 -36.93
N MET A 8 -38.31 8.87 -36.61
CA MET A 8 -38.40 7.90 -35.50
C MET A 8 -37.70 6.57 -35.81
N VAL A 9 -37.63 6.16 -37.09
CA VAL A 9 -37.00 4.89 -37.48
C VAL A 9 -35.47 4.99 -37.44
N VAL A 10 -34.90 6.14 -37.79
CA VAL A 10 -33.44 6.36 -37.76
C VAL A 10 -32.86 6.33 -36.34
N ALA A 11 -33.66 6.67 -35.33
CA ALA A 11 -33.23 6.61 -33.92
C ALA A 11 -33.17 5.17 -33.37
N ALA A 12 -33.85 4.20 -33.99
CA ALA A 12 -33.96 2.84 -33.45
C ALA A 12 -32.79 1.92 -33.85
N THR A 13 -31.98 2.26 -34.85
CA THR A 13 -30.96 1.35 -35.42
C THR A 13 -29.51 1.68 -35.04
N ALA A 14 -29.27 2.64 -34.14
CA ALA A 14 -27.91 3.13 -33.85
C ALA A 14 -27.20 2.47 -32.65
N PHE A 15 -27.72 1.36 -32.09
CA PHE A 15 -27.12 0.68 -30.93
C PHE A 15 -26.59 -0.72 -31.28
N ALA A 16 -25.63 -0.77 -32.19
CA ALA A 16 -24.70 -1.90 -32.31
C ALA A 16 -23.27 -1.37 -32.16
N ALA A 17 -22.98 -0.76 -31.00
CA ALA A 17 -21.63 -0.39 -30.61
C ALA A 17 -21.06 -1.51 -29.73
N GLU A 18 -20.23 -2.32 -30.38
CA GLU A 18 -19.34 -3.34 -29.85
C GLU A 18 -18.75 -2.92 -28.47
N THR A 19 -19.18 -3.56 -27.38
CA THR A 19 -18.48 -3.43 -26.09
C THR A 19 -17.21 -4.27 -26.15
N ARG A 20 -16.19 -3.79 -26.87
CA ARG A 20 -14.82 -4.24 -26.60
C ARG A 20 -14.44 -3.67 -25.25
N ALA A 21 -14.39 -4.54 -24.26
CA ALA A 21 -13.72 -4.27 -22.99
C ALA A 21 -12.24 -4.05 -23.30
N GLU A 22 -11.88 -2.80 -23.57
CA GLU A 22 -10.50 -2.36 -23.61
C GLU A 22 -9.98 -2.37 -22.15
N PRO A 23 -8.90 -3.10 -21.84
CA PRO A 23 -8.28 -3.02 -20.53
C PRO A 23 -7.74 -1.60 -20.35
N GLN A 24 -8.43 -0.79 -19.54
CA GLN A 24 -7.95 0.53 -19.17
C GLN A 24 -6.58 0.37 -18.51
N PRO A 25 -5.50 0.91 -19.10
CA PRO A 25 -4.21 0.90 -18.43
C PRO A 25 -4.33 1.72 -17.16
N SER A 26 -3.76 1.21 -16.07
CA SER A 26 -3.64 1.91 -14.79
C SER A 26 -2.95 3.26 -15.03
N GLN A 27 -3.75 4.33 -15.10
CA GLN A 27 -3.26 5.69 -15.29
C GLN A 27 -2.58 6.10 -13.98
N VAL A 28 -1.24 6.07 -13.96
CA VAL A 28 -0.46 6.63 -12.86
C VAL A 28 -0.64 8.14 -12.92
N PHE A 29 -1.56 8.65 -12.12
CA PHE A 29 -1.80 10.08 -12.02
C PHE A 29 -0.70 10.68 -11.14
N ILE A 30 0.36 11.17 -11.77
CA ILE A 30 1.38 11.97 -11.08
C ILE A 30 0.81 13.37 -10.94
N GLN A 31 0.33 13.71 -9.74
CA GLN A 31 -0.03 15.08 -9.43
C GLN A 31 1.21 15.82 -8.94
N GLU A 32 1.71 16.75 -9.76
CA GLU A 32 2.78 17.65 -9.35
C GLU A 32 2.23 18.61 -8.29
N ILE A 33 2.49 18.28 -7.03
CA ILE A 33 2.31 19.22 -5.93
C ILE A 33 3.54 20.13 -5.89
N ALA A 34 3.36 21.39 -6.28
CA ALA A 34 4.36 22.43 -6.08
C ALA A 34 4.50 22.68 -4.57
N PHE A 35 5.47 22.00 -3.95
CA PHE A 35 5.90 22.29 -2.59
C PHE A 35 6.93 23.42 -2.68
N GLU A 36 6.47 24.67 -2.54
CA GLU A 36 7.30 25.86 -2.35
C GLU A 36 7.88 25.84 -0.92
N GLY A 37 8.69 24.83 -0.62
CA GLY A 37 9.31 24.66 0.69
C GLY A 37 10.62 23.92 0.57
N GLU A 38 11.66 24.45 1.21
CA GLU A 38 12.84 23.65 1.54
C GLU A 38 12.36 22.45 2.38
N CYS A 39 12.77 21.24 2.02
CA CYS A 39 12.58 20.07 2.88
C CYS A 39 13.03 20.47 4.28
N PRO A 40 12.14 20.53 5.30
CA PRO A 40 12.59 20.86 6.64
C PRO A 40 13.62 19.81 7.00
N ALA A 41 14.87 20.24 7.22
CA ALA A 41 15.86 19.41 7.87
C ALA A 41 15.22 19.05 9.22
N VAL A 42 14.66 17.85 9.29
CA VAL A 42 13.95 17.33 10.45
C VAL A 42 14.80 17.65 11.68
N ALA A 43 14.20 18.38 12.62
CA ALA A 43 14.83 18.68 13.89
C ALA A 43 15.36 17.38 14.52
N PRO A 44 16.50 17.42 15.23
CA PRO A 44 17.22 16.22 15.67
C PRO A 44 16.43 15.32 16.63
N GLU A 45 15.29 15.78 17.14
CA GLU A 45 14.39 15.03 18.01
C GLU A 45 13.70 13.84 17.29
N PHE A 46 13.68 13.80 15.95
CA PHE A 46 13.22 12.62 15.20
C PHE A 46 14.35 11.72 14.69
N SER A 47 15.60 12.19 14.77
CA SER A 47 16.78 11.42 14.34
C SER A 47 17.16 10.29 15.29
N THR A 48 16.52 10.21 16.46
CA THR A 48 16.65 9.08 17.39
C THR A 48 15.68 7.95 17.11
N LEU A 49 14.76 8.08 16.15
CA LEU A 49 14.00 6.95 15.62
C LEU A 49 14.93 6.19 14.67
N THR A 50 15.72 5.30 15.25
CA THR A 50 16.54 4.39 14.47
C THR A 50 15.65 3.46 13.65
N ALA A 51 16.19 2.81 12.62
CA ALA A 51 15.44 1.81 11.85
C ALA A 51 14.89 0.64 12.72
N ASP A 52 15.38 0.49 13.96
CA ASP A 52 14.81 -0.39 14.98
C ASP A 52 13.47 0.13 15.56
N ASP A 53 13.26 1.45 15.63
CA ASP A 53 12.02 2.10 16.12
C ASP A 53 10.95 2.24 15.03
N GLY A 54 11.38 2.28 13.76
CA GLY A 54 10.50 2.36 12.58
C GLY A 54 9.57 1.15 12.40
N GLN A 55 9.74 0.12 13.22
CA GLN A 55 9.01 -1.13 13.08
C GLN A 55 7.80 -1.28 14.00
N LEU A 56 7.67 -0.43 15.02
CA LEU A 56 6.42 -0.32 15.76
C LEU A 56 5.34 0.38 14.91
N LEU A 57 5.73 1.18 13.92
CA LEU A 57 4.79 1.96 13.13
C LEU A 57 4.21 1.19 11.92
N ALA A 58 4.82 0.08 11.51
CA ALA A 58 4.33 -0.75 10.40
C ALA A 58 3.76 -2.10 10.88
N GLN A 59 2.98 -2.12 11.96
CA GLN A 59 1.98 -3.17 12.30
C GLN A 59 2.43 -4.64 12.14
N GLY A 60 3.71 -4.92 12.34
CA GLY A 60 4.31 -6.21 11.99
C GLY A 60 5.62 -6.47 12.71
N CYS A 61 5.99 -7.75 12.76
CA CYS A 61 7.22 -8.22 13.40
C CYS A 61 8.45 -7.94 12.53
N CYS A 62 9.60 -7.56 13.11
CA CYS A 62 10.88 -7.43 12.35
C CYS A 62 11.25 -8.74 11.71
N LYS A 63 10.96 -9.78 12.48
CA LYS A 63 11.58 -11.07 12.36
C LYS A 63 10.61 -12.07 12.91
N VAL A 64 10.28 -13.07 12.10
CA VAL A 64 9.42 -14.18 12.51
C VAL A 64 10.28 -15.42 12.71
N CYS A 65 10.25 -15.95 13.93
CA CYS A 65 11.06 -17.07 14.38
C CYS A 65 10.35 -18.40 14.14
N ARG A 66 10.55 -19.00 12.95
CA ARG A 66 9.94 -20.31 12.61
C ARG A 66 10.67 -21.51 13.24
N LYS A 67 12.01 -21.49 13.22
CA LYS A 67 12.85 -22.58 13.76
C LYS A 67 12.97 -22.52 15.29
N GLY A 68 13.04 -21.31 15.82
CA GLY A 68 13.28 -21.00 17.22
C GLY A 68 12.07 -20.33 17.89
N LYS A 69 12.34 -19.51 18.90
CA LYS A 69 11.38 -18.58 19.50
C LYS A 69 11.93 -17.16 19.56
N ALA A 70 11.05 -16.18 19.65
CA ALA A 70 11.39 -14.78 19.79
C ALA A 70 12.01 -14.45 21.15
N CYS A 71 12.99 -13.54 21.14
CA CYS A 71 13.62 -12.97 22.33
C CYS A 71 14.21 -11.60 22.00
N GLY A 72 13.55 -10.52 22.43
CA GLY A 72 13.89 -9.16 22.02
C GLY A 72 13.74 -8.97 20.51
N ASN A 73 14.83 -8.58 19.83
CA ASN A 73 14.87 -8.39 18.37
C ASN A 73 15.48 -9.62 17.63
N SER A 74 15.63 -10.76 18.32
CA SER A 74 16.33 -11.95 17.80
C SER A 74 15.54 -13.24 17.98
N CYS A 75 15.96 -14.29 17.28
CA CYS A 75 15.43 -15.65 17.43
C CYS A 75 16.43 -16.53 18.17
N ILE A 76 15.98 -17.23 19.20
CA ILE A 76 16.78 -18.18 20.00
C ILE A 76 16.21 -19.60 19.91
N SER A 77 16.96 -20.61 20.32
CA SER A 77 16.45 -21.98 20.40
C SER A 77 15.25 -22.09 21.35
N ARG A 78 14.32 -23.01 21.06
CA ARG A 78 13.12 -23.26 21.89
C ARG A 78 13.48 -23.70 23.32
N ASN A 79 14.65 -24.26 23.54
CA ASN A 79 15.10 -24.72 24.86
C ASN A 79 15.80 -23.65 25.71
N TYR A 80 16.14 -22.48 25.16
CA TYR A 80 16.86 -21.43 25.91
C TYR A 80 15.93 -20.44 26.61
N THR A 81 16.23 -20.04 27.84
CA THR A 81 15.45 -19.01 28.52
C THR A 81 15.80 -17.62 27.98
N CYS A 82 14.78 -16.82 27.66
CA CYS A 82 14.99 -15.44 27.25
C CYS A 82 15.18 -14.54 28.48
N HIS A 83 16.26 -13.77 28.49
CA HIS A 83 16.55 -12.76 29.52
C HIS A 83 16.54 -11.34 28.95
N ARG A 84 16.13 -11.19 27.68
CA ARG A 84 16.00 -9.89 27.03
C ARG A 84 14.61 -9.33 27.31
N PRO A 85 14.46 -7.99 27.38
CA PRO A 85 13.15 -7.37 27.36
C PRO A 85 12.40 -7.74 26.07
N PRO A 86 11.07 -7.54 26.03
CA PRO A 86 10.30 -7.63 24.80
C PRO A 86 10.92 -6.76 23.70
N GLY A 87 10.85 -7.24 22.47
CA GLY A 87 11.30 -6.53 21.29
C GLY A 87 10.43 -6.88 20.10
N CYS A 88 10.93 -6.63 18.91
CA CYS A 88 10.10 -6.69 17.70
C CYS A 88 9.99 -8.08 17.06
N ALA A 89 10.76 -9.08 17.53
CA ALA A 89 10.71 -10.41 16.97
C ALA A 89 9.46 -11.15 17.47
N CYS A 90 8.86 -11.98 16.61
CA CYS A 90 7.68 -12.75 16.94
C CYS A 90 7.88 -14.23 16.65
N ASP A 91 7.10 -15.06 17.33
CA ASP A 91 6.97 -16.48 17.00
C ASP A 91 6.11 -16.67 15.75
N GLY A 92 6.41 -17.72 14.96
CA GLY A 92 5.59 -18.11 13.81
C GLY A 92 5.69 -19.58 13.47
#